data_AF-A0A7S6MG34-F1
#
_entry.id   AF-A0A7S6MG34-F1
#
_cell.length_a   1.000
_cell.length_b   1.000
_cell.length_c   1.000
_cell.angle_alpha   90.00
_cell.angle_beta   90.00
_cell.angle_gamma   90.00
#
_symmetry.space_group_name_H-M   'P 1'
#
loop_
_entity.id
_entity.type
_entity.pdbx_description
1 polymer ?
#
loop_
_entity_poly.entity_id
_entity_poly.type
_entity_poly.pdbx_seq_one_letter_code
_entity_poly.pdbx_strand_id
1 'polypeptide(L)'
;MTRRGAILFELLVALAIFAGAAALTLSVVGNSVAALGRLHDRQLAMDAARSKMAELEAGLININDLLDAPLESIGSIDLYDFNAGPPVSGLGSWRVEASTEVAPWRGLTLVEIRIYTSSEATAPAATLRRLVRLRDALVEEYREDEMIEGLPAPSPTGAGRGSGGGGRR
;
A
#
# COMPACT_ATOMS: atom_id res chain seq x y z
N MET A 1 24.38 -27.38 -61.20
CA MET A 1 23.13 -27.12 -60.46
C MET A 1 23.33 -26.85 -58.96
N THR A 2 24.50 -27.13 -58.39
CA THR A 2 24.82 -26.96 -56.95
C THR A 2 24.82 -25.51 -56.43
N ARG A 3 25.12 -24.51 -57.26
CA ARG A 3 25.16 -23.08 -56.84
C ARG A 3 23.81 -22.53 -56.37
N ARG A 4 22.69 -22.97 -56.97
CA ARG A 4 21.35 -22.49 -56.60
C ARG A 4 20.90 -23.03 -55.24
N GLY A 5 21.26 -24.27 -54.91
CA GLY A 5 20.97 -24.87 -53.60
C GLY A 5 21.74 -24.21 -52.46
N ALA A 6 23.01 -23.83 -52.70
CA ALA A 6 23.82 -23.11 -51.72
C ALA A 6 23.22 -21.74 -51.35
N ILE A 7 22.73 -20.97 -52.33
CA ILE A 7 22.10 -19.66 -52.08
C ILE A 7 20.80 -19.79 -51.28
N LEU A 8 19.97 -20.79 -51.57
CA LEU A 8 18.75 -21.04 -50.80
C LEU A 8 19.07 -21.43 -49.36
N PHE A 9 20.09 -22.27 -49.16
CA PHE A 9 20.53 -22.64 -47.81
C PHE A 9 21.05 -21.43 -47.04
N GLU A 10 21.87 -20.60 -47.67
CA GLU A 10 22.39 -19.37 -47.07
C GLU A 10 21.25 -18.43 -46.65
N LEU A 11 20.23 -18.27 -47.50
CA LEU A 11 19.06 -17.44 -47.19
C LEU A 11 18.22 -18.03 -46.05
N LEU A 12 18.05 -19.36 -46.00
CA LEU A 12 17.34 -20.02 -44.90
C LEU A 12 18.08 -19.86 -43.57
N VAL A 13 19.42 -19.99 -43.59
CA VAL A 13 20.25 -19.78 -42.39
C VAL A 13 20.19 -18.32 -41.95
N ALA A 14 20.32 -17.36 -42.88
CA ALA A 14 20.21 -15.95 -42.56
C ALA A 14 18.83 -15.60 -41.96
N LEU A 15 17.75 -16.15 -42.54
CA LEU A 15 16.40 -15.96 -42.03
C LEU A 15 16.22 -16.59 -40.64
N ALA A 16 16.76 -17.79 -40.42
CA ALA A 16 16.69 -18.46 -39.13
C ALA A 16 17.45 -17.67 -38.04
N ILE A 17 18.64 -17.18 -38.34
CA ILE A 17 19.42 -16.33 -37.42
C ILE A 17 18.67 -15.03 -37.13
N PHE A 18 18.11 -14.39 -38.14
CA PHE A 18 17.35 -13.15 -37.99
C PHE A 18 16.11 -13.36 -37.10
N ALA A 19 15.32 -14.40 -37.36
CA ALA A 19 14.14 -14.73 -36.56
C ALA A 19 14.52 -15.08 -35.12
N GLY A 20 15.61 -15.83 -34.92
CA GLY A 20 16.14 -16.14 -33.59
C GLY A 20 16.56 -14.88 -32.83
N ALA A 21 17.28 -13.97 -33.48
CA ALA A 21 17.69 -12.70 -32.90
C ALA A 21 16.48 -11.84 -32.50
N ALA A 22 15.46 -11.75 -33.36
CA ALA A 22 14.23 -11.01 -33.07
C ALA A 22 13.44 -11.59 -31.88
N ALA A 23 13.37 -12.92 -31.76
CA ALA A 23 12.72 -13.56 -30.63
C ALA A 23 13.47 -13.30 -29.31
N LEU A 24 14.80 -13.34 -29.34
CA LEU A 24 15.65 -13.06 -28.18
C LEU A 24 15.50 -11.60 -27.74
N THR A 25 15.53 -10.64 -28.65
CA THR A 25 15.36 -9.22 -28.29
C THR A 25 13.98 -8.95 -27.69
N LEU A 26 12.92 -9.53 -28.26
CA LEU A 26 11.57 -9.39 -27.70
C LEU A 26 11.47 -9.98 -26.29
N SER A 27 12.11 -11.13 -26.06
CA SER A 27 12.17 -11.75 -24.72
C SER A 27 12.90 -10.86 -23.71
N VAL A 28 14.04 -10.27 -24.10
CA VAL A 28 14.80 -9.35 -23.25
C VAL A 28 13.98 -8.11 -22.89
N VAL A 29 13.26 -7.53 -23.86
CA VAL A 29 12.39 -6.36 -23.62
C VAL A 29 11.25 -6.73 -22.67
N GLY A 30 10.57 -7.86 -22.88
CA GLY A 30 9.51 -8.33 -21.98
C GLY A 30 10.00 -8.52 -20.53
N ASN A 31 11.18 -9.13 -20.37
CA ASN A 31 11.80 -9.32 -19.06
C ASN A 31 12.18 -7.99 -18.40
N SER A 32 12.62 -7.01 -19.19
CA SER A 32 13.00 -5.67 -18.72
C SER A 32 11.78 -4.91 -18.21
N VAL A 33 10.66 -4.95 -18.94
CA VAL A 33 9.40 -4.33 -18.52
C VAL A 33 8.89 -4.96 -17.22
N ALA A 34 8.91 -6.29 -17.12
CA ALA A 34 8.51 -6.98 -15.89
C ALA A 34 9.44 -6.64 -14.70
N ALA A 35 10.74 -6.45 -14.94
CA ALA A 35 11.68 -6.04 -13.91
C ALA A 35 11.43 -4.59 -13.44
N LEU A 36 11.10 -3.68 -14.35
CA LEU A 36 10.74 -2.30 -14.03
C LEU A 36 9.45 -2.24 -13.18
N GLY A 37 8.45 -3.07 -13.50
CA GLY A 37 7.23 -3.19 -12.68
C GLY A 37 7.57 -3.57 -11.23
N ARG A 38 8.38 -4.62 -11.04
CA ARG A 38 8.80 -5.05 -9.69
C ARG A 38 9.62 -3.98 -8.94
N LEU A 39 10.44 -3.21 -9.65
CA LEU A 39 11.19 -2.10 -9.04
C LEU A 39 10.28 -0.97 -8.60
N HIS A 40 9.28 -0.64 -9.42
CA HIS A 40 8.27 0.36 -9.09
C HIS A 40 7.46 -0.06 -7.85
N ASP A 41 6.95 -1.29 -7.81
CA ASP A 41 6.22 -1.82 -6.66
C ASP A 41 7.06 -1.80 -5.38
N ARG A 42 8.35 -2.16 -5.49
CA ARG A 42 9.27 -2.13 -4.35
C ARG A 42 9.56 -0.70 -3.86
N GLN A 43 9.64 0.26 -4.76
CA GLN A 43 9.82 1.67 -4.40
C GLN A 43 8.61 2.17 -3.62
N LEU A 44 7.40 1.94 -4.15
CA LEU A 44 6.14 2.26 -3.50
C LEU A 44 6.03 1.60 -2.11
N ALA A 45 6.37 0.31 -2.00
CA ALA A 45 6.37 -0.41 -0.74
C ALA A 45 7.37 0.17 0.28
N MET A 46 8.53 0.62 -0.18
CA MET A 46 9.51 1.26 0.70
C MET A 46 9.04 2.63 1.20
N ASP A 47 8.42 3.43 0.33
CA ASP A 47 7.91 4.75 0.70
C ASP A 47 6.72 4.61 1.68
N ALA A 48 5.84 3.63 1.47
CA ALA A 48 4.80 3.27 2.44
C ALA A 48 5.40 2.84 3.79
N ALA A 49 6.40 1.95 3.80
CA ALA A 49 7.07 1.52 5.03
C ALA A 49 7.71 2.70 5.79
N ARG A 50 8.35 3.62 5.06
CA ARG A 50 8.96 4.84 5.65
C ARG A 50 7.90 5.75 6.25
N SER A 51 6.79 5.94 5.56
CA SER A 51 5.69 6.77 6.05
C SER A 51 5.08 6.16 7.32
N LYS A 52 4.82 4.84 7.36
CA LYS A 52 4.35 4.16 8.58
C LYS A 52 5.35 4.20 9.72
N MET A 53 6.63 4.07 9.43
CA MET A 53 7.67 4.26 10.45
C MET A 53 7.66 5.69 11.01
N ALA A 54 7.48 6.70 10.16
CA ALA A 54 7.42 8.09 10.58
C ALA A 54 6.16 8.40 11.40
N GLU A 55 4.99 7.87 11.01
CA GLU A 55 3.75 7.96 11.79
C GLU A 55 3.91 7.31 13.18
N LEU A 56 4.54 6.12 13.24
CA LEU A 56 4.84 5.43 14.50
C LEU A 56 5.82 6.24 15.38
N GLU A 57 6.88 6.79 14.79
CA GLU A 57 7.85 7.66 15.49
C GLU A 57 7.22 8.95 16.02
N ALA A 58 6.23 9.49 15.30
CA ALA A 58 5.47 10.65 15.70
C ALA A 58 4.40 10.34 16.76
N GLY A 59 4.12 9.05 17.01
CA GLY A 59 3.03 8.61 17.90
C GLY A 59 1.64 8.83 17.32
N LEU A 60 1.52 8.97 15.99
CA LEU A 60 0.24 9.11 15.29
C LEU A 60 -0.50 7.77 15.15
N ILE A 61 0.27 6.67 15.12
CA ILE A 61 -0.24 5.31 15.11
C ILE A 61 0.49 4.50 16.18
N ASN A 62 -0.16 3.47 16.70
CA ASN A 62 0.44 2.53 17.63
C ASN A 62 0.91 1.27 16.88
N ILE A 63 1.81 0.51 17.50
CA ILE A 63 2.30 -0.76 16.94
C ILE A 63 1.16 -1.76 16.73
N ASN A 64 0.15 -1.73 17.60
CA ASN A 64 -1.00 -2.62 17.51
C ASN A 64 -1.86 -2.36 16.26
N ASP A 65 -1.85 -1.13 15.76
CA ASP A 65 -2.60 -0.74 14.56
C ASP A 65 -1.93 -1.30 13.28
N LEU A 66 -0.64 -1.65 13.37
CA LEU A 66 0.18 -2.18 12.27
C LEU A 66 0.23 -3.72 12.21
N LEU A 67 -0.45 -4.40 13.12
CA LEU A 67 -0.47 -5.86 13.17
C LEU A 67 -1.45 -6.40 12.12
N ASP A 68 -0.91 -6.87 11.00
CA ASP A 68 -1.65 -7.60 9.96
C ASP A 68 -2.81 -6.81 9.33
N ALA A 69 -2.70 -5.47 9.34
CA ALA A 69 -3.74 -4.60 8.88
C ALA A 69 -3.56 -4.19 7.41
N PRO A 70 -4.66 -4.00 6.65
CA PRO A 70 -4.63 -3.38 5.33
C PRO A 70 -3.95 -2.01 5.40
N LEU A 71 -3.10 -1.70 4.42
CA LEU A 71 -2.37 -0.42 4.40
C LEU A 71 -3.33 0.79 4.34
N GLU A 72 -4.49 0.63 3.70
CA GLU A 72 -5.55 1.66 3.58
C GLU A 72 -6.26 1.96 4.91
N SER A 73 -6.24 1.04 5.89
CA SER A 73 -6.96 1.21 7.14
C SER A 73 -6.14 1.85 8.27
N ILE A 74 -4.88 2.20 8.02
CA ILE A 74 -3.92 2.63 9.05
C ILE A 74 -3.43 4.03 8.72
N GLY A 75 -3.47 4.95 9.69
CA GLY A 75 -2.89 6.30 9.57
C GLY A 75 -3.59 7.20 8.56
N SER A 76 -2.91 8.25 8.10
CA SER A 76 -3.50 9.30 7.26
C SER A 76 -3.07 9.23 5.79
N ILE A 77 -2.51 8.10 5.35
CA ILE A 77 -2.08 7.94 3.96
C ILE A 77 -3.31 7.66 3.11
N ASP A 78 -3.80 8.70 2.44
CA ASP A 78 -4.67 8.53 1.27
C ASP A 78 -3.82 7.94 0.14
N LEU A 79 -3.85 6.61 0.00
CA LEU A 79 -3.20 5.87 -1.09
C LEU A 79 -3.71 6.28 -2.49
N TYR A 80 -4.72 7.15 -2.55
CA TYR A 80 -5.16 7.83 -3.77
C TYR A 80 -4.10 8.75 -4.38
N ASP A 81 -3.22 9.38 -3.59
CA ASP A 81 -2.16 10.27 -4.13
C ASP A 81 -0.97 9.48 -4.72
N PHE A 82 -0.76 8.24 -4.27
CA PHE A 82 0.19 7.30 -4.89
C PHE A 82 -0.31 6.73 -6.23
N ASN A 83 -1.58 6.96 -6.58
CA ASN A 83 -2.25 6.45 -7.77
C ASN A 83 -2.24 7.43 -8.96
N ALA A 84 -1.31 8.40 -9.00
CA ALA A 84 -1.12 9.33 -10.13
C ALA A 84 -0.56 8.66 -11.43
N GLY A 85 -0.81 7.37 -11.61
CA GLY A 85 -0.59 6.57 -12.83
C GLY A 85 -1.90 5.90 -13.27
N PRO A 86 -1.92 5.15 -14.40
CA PRO A 86 -3.09 4.33 -14.73
C PRO A 86 -3.44 3.45 -13.52
N PRO A 87 -4.73 3.24 -13.20
CA PRO A 87 -5.15 2.53 -11.99
C PRO A 87 -4.46 1.16 -11.97
N VAL A 88 -3.45 1.03 -11.12
CA VAL A 88 -2.77 -0.24 -10.90
C VAL A 88 -3.77 -1.07 -10.12
N SER A 89 -4.53 -1.89 -10.85
CA SER A 89 -5.44 -2.88 -10.26
C SER A 89 -4.62 -3.77 -9.32
N GLY A 90 -4.53 -3.43 -8.03
CA GLY A 90 -3.71 -4.18 -7.08
C GLY A 90 -3.33 -3.46 -5.77
N LEU A 91 -3.36 -2.13 -5.71
CA LEU A 91 -3.02 -1.38 -4.48
C LEU A 91 -3.98 -1.67 -3.30
N GLY A 92 -5.24 -2.02 -3.58
CA GLY A 92 -6.26 -2.35 -2.57
C GLY A 92 -6.04 -3.67 -1.81
N SER A 93 -4.87 -4.30 -1.93
CA SER A 93 -4.54 -5.53 -1.20
C SER A 93 -3.21 -5.47 -0.46
N TRP A 94 -2.60 -4.30 -0.36
CA TRP A 94 -1.32 -4.17 0.31
C TRP A 94 -1.49 -4.32 1.83
N ARG A 95 -0.67 -5.18 2.41
CA ARG A 95 -0.73 -5.57 3.83
C ARG A 95 0.53 -5.12 4.53
N VAL A 96 0.38 -4.62 5.75
CA VAL A 96 1.49 -4.22 6.62
C VAL A 96 1.59 -5.20 7.76
N GLU A 97 2.83 -5.58 8.07
CA GLU A 97 3.14 -6.37 9.25
C GLU A 97 4.27 -5.67 9.99
N ALA A 98 4.02 -5.32 11.25
CA ALA A 98 5.05 -4.79 12.13
C ALA A 98 5.45 -5.82 13.19
N SER A 99 6.73 -5.90 13.48
CA SER A 99 7.27 -6.69 14.59
C SER A 99 8.27 -5.85 15.39
N THR A 100 8.35 -6.11 16.68
CA THR A 100 9.23 -5.40 17.60
C THR A 100 10.14 -6.37 18.33
N GLU A 101 11.39 -5.97 18.49
CA GLU A 101 12.38 -6.69 19.27
C GLU A 101 13.05 -5.72 20.24
N VAL A 102 13.23 -6.13 21.50
CA VAL A 102 13.92 -5.33 22.50
C VAL A 102 15.39 -5.25 22.12
N ALA A 103 15.90 -4.03 21.93
CA ALA A 103 17.28 -3.84 21.54
C ALA A 103 18.20 -3.83 22.79
N PRO A 104 19.49 -4.20 22.66
CA PRO A 104 20.44 -4.16 23.78
C PRO A 104 20.73 -2.74 24.29
N TRP A 105 20.31 -1.71 23.55
CA TRP A 105 20.45 -0.32 23.93
C TRP A 105 19.26 0.16 24.76
N ARG A 106 19.54 0.77 25.91
CA ARG A 106 18.51 1.24 26.86
C ARG A 106 17.51 2.18 26.20
N GLY A 107 16.22 1.81 26.29
CA GLY A 107 15.11 2.65 25.83
C GLY A 107 14.96 2.73 24.31
N LEU A 108 15.55 1.78 23.56
CA LEU A 108 15.34 1.62 22.13
C LEU A 108 14.70 0.25 21.85
N THR A 109 13.79 0.24 20.89
CA THR A 109 13.14 -0.95 20.36
C THR A 109 13.47 -1.04 18.88
N LEU A 110 13.89 -2.22 18.43
CA LEU A 110 14.02 -2.49 17.00
C LEU A 110 12.62 -2.73 16.45
N VAL A 111 12.17 -1.86 15.56
CA VAL A 111 10.91 -2.01 14.84
C VAL A 111 11.24 -2.48 13.42
N GLU A 112 10.59 -3.55 13.01
CA GLU A 112 10.63 -4.07 11.65
C GLU A 112 9.24 -3.96 11.02
N ILE A 113 9.14 -3.19 9.94
CA ILE A 113 7.93 -3.06 9.11
C ILE A 113 8.15 -3.83 7.82
N ARG A 114 7.23 -4.73 7.50
CA ARG A 114 7.17 -5.50 6.26
C ARG A 114 5.92 -5.12 5.48
N ILE A 115 6.09 -4.89 4.19
CA ILE A 115 4.99 -4.56 3.27
C ILE A 115 4.83 -5.69 2.27
N TYR A 116 3.59 -6.15 2.08
CA TYR A 116 3.22 -7.20 1.15
C TYR A 116 2.30 -6.61 0.08
N THR A 117 2.50 -6.99 -1.18
CA THR A 117 1.69 -6.50 -2.31
C THR A 117 0.31 -7.14 -2.40
N SER A 118 0.07 -8.21 -1.65
CA SER A 118 -1.21 -8.94 -1.54
C SER A 118 -1.27 -9.67 -0.20
N SER A 119 -2.47 -9.95 0.28
CA SER A 119 -2.72 -10.73 1.50
C SER A 119 -2.15 -12.16 1.42
N GLU A 120 -2.06 -12.74 0.23
CA GLU A 120 -1.56 -14.10 0.02
C GLU A 120 -0.03 -14.16 -0.19
N ALA A 121 0.63 -13.00 -0.31
CA ALA A 121 2.06 -12.96 -0.60
C ALA A 121 2.88 -13.47 0.59
N THR A 122 3.68 -14.51 0.37
CA THR A 122 4.56 -15.08 1.41
C THR A 122 5.83 -14.26 1.62
N ALA A 123 6.34 -13.61 0.57
CA ALA A 123 7.55 -12.79 0.65
C ALA A 123 7.19 -11.30 0.68
N PRO A 124 7.82 -10.50 1.56
CA PRO A 124 7.58 -9.07 1.61
C PRO A 124 8.17 -8.38 0.38
N ALA A 125 7.44 -7.41 -0.16
CA ALA A 125 7.89 -6.51 -1.22
C ALA A 125 8.98 -5.56 -0.72
N ALA A 126 8.85 -5.11 0.53
CA ALA A 126 9.85 -4.30 1.22
C ALA A 126 9.90 -4.63 2.72
N THR A 127 11.09 -4.46 3.29
CA THR A 127 11.33 -4.57 4.73
C THR A 127 12.16 -3.39 5.18
N LEU A 128 11.67 -2.68 6.21
CA LEU A 128 12.35 -1.57 6.84
C LEU A 128 12.59 -1.89 8.31
N ARG A 129 13.85 -1.82 8.75
CA ARG A 129 14.26 -2.05 10.14
C ARG A 129 14.87 -0.78 10.71
N ARG A 130 14.38 -0.34 11.87
CA ARG A 130 14.89 0.87 12.53
C ARG A 130 14.84 0.73 14.04
N LEU A 131 15.86 1.27 14.70
CA LEU A 131 15.85 1.47 16.15
C LEU A 131 15.06 2.74 16.46
N VAL A 132 13.97 2.60 17.19
CA VAL A 132 13.08 3.69 17.55
C VAL A 132 12.92 3.72 19.06
N ARG A 133 12.85 4.92 19.62
CA ARG A 133 12.37 5.11 20.99
C ARG A 133 10.85 5.15 20.93
N LEU A 134 10.22 4.01 21.20
CA LEU A 134 8.76 3.98 21.34
C LEU A 134 8.40 4.84 22.55
N ARG A 135 7.53 5.83 22.32
CA ARG A 135 6.88 6.52 23.44
C ARG A 135 5.83 5.56 23.97
N ASP A 136 5.77 5.40 25.29
CA ASP A 136 4.58 4.81 25.88
C ASP A 136 3.42 5.67 25.43
N ALA A 137 2.49 5.07 24.67
CA ALA A 137 1.19 5.66 24.45
C ALA A 137 0.53 5.69 25.84
N LEU A 138 0.85 6.71 26.62
CA LEU A 138 -0.01 7.17 27.68
C LEU A 138 -1.34 7.40 26.98
N VAL A 139 -2.29 6.50 27.24
CA VAL A 139 -3.70 6.75 26.99
C VAL A 139 -3.93 8.11 27.63
N GLU A 140 -4.00 9.16 26.82
CA GLU A 140 -4.54 10.43 27.28
C GLU A 140 -5.95 10.06 27.71
N GLU A 141 -6.12 9.89 29.02
CA GLU A 141 -7.41 9.93 29.68
C GLU A 141 -7.98 11.26 29.21
N TYR A 142 -8.84 11.21 28.19
CA TYR A 142 -9.58 12.35 27.73
C TYR A 142 -10.25 12.89 29.00
N ARG A 143 -9.74 14.01 29.50
CA ARG A 143 -10.41 14.75 30.55
C ARG A 143 -11.73 15.14 29.91
N GLU A 144 -12.81 14.43 30.25
CA GLU A 144 -14.16 14.82 29.87
C GLU A 144 -14.27 16.29 30.23
N ASP A 145 -14.42 17.13 29.21
CA ASP A 145 -14.46 18.57 29.38
C ASP A 145 -15.79 18.86 30.09
N GLU A 146 -15.72 19.25 31.38
CA GLU A 146 -16.88 19.63 32.20
C GLU A 146 -17.69 20.80 31.59
N MET A 147 -17.20 21.39 30.49
CA MET A 147 -17.89 22.44 29.73
C MET A 147 -19.15 21.99 28.97
N ILE A 148 -19.47 20.68 28.92
CA ILE A 148 -20.75 20.19 28.34
C ILE A 148 -21.87 20.10 29.40
N GLU A 149 -21.57 20.22 30.70
CA GLU A 149 -22.57 20.18 31.77
C GLU A 149 -23.21 21.56 31.99
N GLY A 150 -23.98 22.01 31.00
CA GLY A 150 -24.68 23.30 31.09
C GLY A 150 -25.40 23.76 29.84
N LEU A 151 -25.29 23.03 28.72
CA LEU A 151 -26.04 23.36 27.52
C LEU A 151 -27.53 23.04 27.74
N PRO A 152 -28.44 24.02 27.56
CA PRO A 152 -29.87 23.74 27.59
C PRO A 152 -30.19 22.72 26.50
N ALA A 153 -30.96 21.70 26.87
CA ALA A 153 -31.42 20.67 25.94
C ALA A 153 -31.96 21.32 24.65
N PRO A 154 -31.70 20.73 23.47
CA PRO A 154 -32.16 21.30 22.21
C PRO A 154 -33.68 21.49 22.27
N SER A 155 -34.10 22.76 22.23
CA SER A 155 -35.51 23.13 22.23
C SER A 155 -36.23 22.42 21.09
N PRO A 156 -37.35 21.72 21.34
CA PRO A 156 -38.14 21.08 20.29
C PRO A 156 -38.65 22.16 19.35
N THR A 157 -38.02 22.27 18.20
CA THR A 157 -38.34 23.29 17.21
C THR A 157 -39.58 22.82 16.44
N GLY A 158 -40.70 23.50 16.67
CA GLY A 158 -41.77 23.66 15.69
C GLY A 158 -42.74 22.48 15.52
N ALA A 159 -43.74 22.39 16.40
CA ALA A 159 -45.02 21.78 16.07
C ALA A 159 -45.72 22.62 14.98
N GLY A 160 -45.44 22.27 13.71
CA GLY A 160 -46.14 22.77 12.54
C GLY A 160 -47.52 22.13 12.40
N ARG A 161 -48.56 22.89 12.73
CA ARG A 161 -49.97 22.66 12.40
C ARG A 161 -50.17 22.55 10.88
N GLY A 162 -50.86 21.49 10.44
CA GLY A 162 -51.55 21.38 9.15
C GLY A 162 -52.36 20.08 9.13
N SER A 163 -53.61 20.06 9.61
CA SER A 163 -54.82 20.47 8.89
C SER A 163 -55.10 19.67 7.61
N GLY A 164 -56.00 18.67 7.71
CA GLY A 164 -57.14 18.59 6.79
C GLY A 164 -57.21 17.40 5.82
N GLY A 165 -58.25 16.57 6.01
CA GLY A 165 -58.95 15.81 4.97
C GLY A 165 -58.40 14.40 4.71
N GLY A 166 -59.15 13.31 4.72
CA GLY A 166 -60.61 13.13 4.62
C GLY A 166 -60.91 12.10 3.52
N GLY A 167 -61.63 11.04 3.86
CA GLY A 167 -62.29 10.12 2.91
C GLY A 167 -61.46 8.89 2.52
N ARG A 168 -61.76 7.70 3.04
CA ARG A 168 -62.84 6.76 2.68
C ARG A 168 -62.50 5.83 1.50
N ARG A 169 -62.46 4.54 1.88
CA ARG A 169 -62.68 3.30 1.10
C ARG A 169 -61.50 2.74 0.35
#